data_AF-A0AAD7U8S0-F1
#
_entry.id   AF-A0AAD7U8S0-F1
#
_cell.length_a   1.000
_cell.length_b   1.000
_cell.length_c   1.000
_cell.angle_alpha   90.00
_cell.angle_beta   90.00
_cell.angle_gamma   90.00
#
_symmetry.space_group_name_H-M   'P 1'
#
loop_
_entity.id
_entity.type
_entity.pdbx_description
1 polymer ?
#
loop_
_entity_poly.entity_id
_entity_poly.type
_entity_poly.pdbx_seq_one_letter_code
_entity_poly.pdbx_strand_id
1 'polypeptide(L)'
;MRLNAMVVALCVVSLGLHLALVRRAKPEKQEDAVSVAWRSPGVPGEGGEGGVRRASKWSRRLSWSPRPPRNATRKWLPELGGVCGPPSDVEPLPFETLPDARRRARVEEGPRKKKKKNRPKGMRRRLLSTFTLPVGCAPLVRRRTRRDADDDDAPIVGECDLATCLPNLFVVGVSKAGTTTLFEALVAHPRVVAMFSEPFTHGETHVFTDPRSDRESAMRALKRTTPMSRDFLRRAAPGTPWRLDEANDGPLYVLEYTPHYIVLPAVRRRVCGALAIGGVDCGDAKFAFMLRDPARRALSQWIMKTHMRVPRYNDPRSFDEAVAFGMERATNYARCWDVAANETSNLDDLRLEKNRRTVATLAQRCAPKRFEPNLFQAYVLKSAYYYQLLPWLAPLDAPTKSAAVVVLEHFVDDPTEFIRLLAFLGLTPSVFDDIHALVSARHNPARDGGLNTLTPAQKLTLDDFFRPYNRKLDTLVAPLLGRAATGYPT
;
A
#
# COMPACT_ATOMS: atom_id res chain seq x y z
N MET A 1 71.07 6.39 -1.16
CA MET A 1 70.93 5.66 -2.45
C MET A 1 70.73 4.14 -2.31
N ARG A 2 71.26 3.44 -1.30
CA ARG A 2 71.09 1.98 -1.16
C ARG A 2 69.67 1.50 -0.80
N LEU A 3 68.86 2.34 -0.16
CA LEU A 3 67.48 1.98 0.23
C LEU A 3 66.52 1.86 -0.97
N ASN A 4 66.69 2.70 -1.99
CA ASN A 4 65.80 2.72 -3.17
C ASN A 4 66.00 1.49 -4.06
N ALA A 5 67.21 0.94 -4.13
CA ALA A 5 67.47 -0.28 -4.90
C ALA A 5 66.75 -1.51 -4.32
N MET A 6 66.61 -1.58 -3.00
CA MET A 6 65.96 -2.71 -2.32
C MET A 6 64.44 -2.68 -2.49
N VAL A 7 63.83 -1.49 -2.47
CA VAL A 7 62.38 -1.33 -2.72
C VAL A 7 62.02 -1.69 -4.16
N VAL A 8 62.84 -1.29 -5.13
CA VAL A 8 62.62 -1.65 -6.54
C VAL A 8 62.76 -3.16 -6.76
N ALA A 9 63.74 -3.81 -6.11
CA ALA A 9 63.91 -5.26 -6.19
C ALA A 9 62.71 -6.02 -5.61
N LEU A 10 62.16 -5.58 -4.47
CA LEU A 10 60.97 -6.19 -3.86
C LEU A 10 59.72 -6.03 -4.74
N CYS A 11 59.54 -4.88 -5.40
CA CYS A 11 58.43 -4.66 -6.33
C CYS A 11 58.51 -5.58 -7.56
N VAL A 12 59.71 -5.78 -8.12
CA VAL A 12 59.91 -6.65 -9.30
C VAL A 12 59.66 -8.12 -8.95
N VAL A 13 60.08 -8.57 -7.76
CA VAL A 13 59.81 -9.95 -7.28
C VAL A 13 58.32 -10.18 -7.04
N SER A 14 57.62 -9.21 -6.44
CA SER A 14 56.17 -9.31 -6.19
C SER A 14 55.36 -9.37 -7.50
N LEU A 15 55.74 -8.56 -8.49
CA LEU A 15 55.09 -8.57 -9.81
C LEU A 15 55.35 -9.89 -10.57
N GLY A 16 56.57 -10.42 -10.47
CA GLY A 16 56.93 -11.72 -11.06
C GLY A 16 56.16 -12.89 -10.43
N LEU A 17 55.96 -12.86 -9.11
CA LEU A 17 55.20 -13.89 -8.39
C LEU A 17 53.72 -13.88 -8.78
N HIS A 18 53.12 -12.68 -8.93
CA HIS A 18 51.73 -12.56 -9.39
C HIS A 18 51.54 -13.06 -10.82
N LEU A 19 52.46 -12.74 -11.74
CA LEU A 19 52.40 -13.22 -13.12
C LEU A 19 52.62 -14.74 -13.23
N ALA A 20 53.44 -15.32 -12.36
CA ALA A 20 53.65 -16.77 -12.29
C ALA A 20 52.41 -17.52 -11.75
N LEU A 21 51.69 -16.92 -10.80
CA LEU A 21 50.45 -17.48 -10.26
C LEU A 21 49.28 -17.40 -11.25
N VAL A 22 49.17 -16.32 -12.02
CA VAL A 22 48.13 -16.17 -13.06
C VAL A 22 48.35 -17.15 -14.23
N ARG A 23 49.59 -17.53 -14.55
CA ARG A 23 49.90 -18.50 -15.61
C ARG A 23 49.64 -19.97 -15.25
N ARG A 24 49.38 -20.31 -13.98
CA ARG A 24 49.13 -21.71 -13.55
C ARG A 24 47.65 -22.10 -13.47
N ALA A 25 46.72 -21.19 -13.72
CA ALA A 25 45.30 -21.54 -13.83
C ALA A 25 45.02 -22.18 -15.21
N LYS A 26 45.07 -23.52 -15.28
CA LYS A 26 44.55 -24.27 -16.43
C LYS A 26 43.02 -24.19 -16.44
N PRO A 27 42.37 -24.02 -17.61
CA PRO A 27 40.92 -24.13 -17.71
C PRO A 27 40.52 -25.59 -17.50
N GLU A 28 39.68 -25.83 -16.50
CA GLU A 28 39.01 -27.10 -16.28
C GLU A 28 38.06 -27.35 -17.47
N LYS A 29 38.20 -28.54 -18.08
CA LYS A 29 37.39 -28.96 -19.23
C LYS A 29 35.92 -29.03 -18.82
N GLN A 30 35.10 -28.26 -19.51
CA GLN A 30 33.66 -28.33 -19.46
C GLN A 30 33.21 -29.59 -20.21
N GLU A 31 32.88 -30.65 -19.47
CA GLU A 31 32.28 -31.87 -20.04
C GLU A 31 30.83 -31.62 -20.47
N ASP A 32 30.48 -32.35 -21.53
CA ASP A 32 29.31 -32.20 -22.37
C ASP A 32 27.96 -32.30 -21.64
N ALA A 33 27.00 -31.55 -22.20
CA ALA A 33 25.61 -31.53 -21.80
C ALA A 33 24.93 -32.90 -21.96
N VAL A 34 24.66 -33.56 -20.83
CA VAL A 34 23.66 -34.64 -20.76
C VAL A 34 22.29 -34.03 -20.50
N SER A 35 21.41 -34.12 -21.48
CA SER A 35 19.98 -33.82 -21.35
C SER A 35 19.32 -34.84 -20.42
N VAL A 36 19.20 -34.50 -19.13
CA VAL A 36 18.42 -35.29 -18.17
C VAL A 36 16.95 -34.91 -18.30
N ALA A 37 16.19 -35.77 -18.97
CA ALA A 37 14.74 -35.75 -18.92
C ALA A 37 14.28 -36.06 -17.49
N TRP A 38 13.62 -35.10 -16.85
CA TRP A 38 12.96 -35.29 -15.56
C TRP A 38 11.79 -36.27 -15.73
N ARG A 39 12.03 -37.55 -15.43
CA ARG A 39 10.97 -38.49 -15.06
C ARG A 39 10.76 -38.39 -13.55
N SER A 40 9.55 -38.04 -13.15
CA SER A 40 9.12 -38.08 -11.76
C SER A 40 9.32 -39.48 -11.17
N PRO A 41 9.89 -39.63 -9.96
CA PRO A 41 9.89 -40.91 -9.29
C PRO A 41 8.45 -41.29 -8.92
N GLY A 42 8.05 -42.48 -9.34
CA GLY A 42 6.79 -43.10 -8.95
C GLY A 42 6.77 -43.32 -7.44
N VAL A 43 5.69 -42.86 -6.80
CA VAL A 43 5.39 -43.14 -5.39
C VAL A 43 4.73 -44.51 -5.33
N PRO A 44 5.31 -45.51 -4.64
CA PRO A 44 4.61 -46.76 -4.32
C PRO A 44 3.49 -46.47 -3.33
N GLY A 45 2.35 -47.12 -3.54
CA GLY A 45 1.11 -46.82 -2.86
C GLY A 45 0.98 -47.35 -1.42
N GLU A 46 -0.15 -46.91 -0.87
CA GLU A 46 -1.00 -47.54 0.16
C GLU A 46 -0.73 -47.29 1.65
N GLY A 47 -1.83 -46.91 2.32
CA GLY A 47 -2.07 -47.16 3.74
C GLY A 47 -1.97 -45.95 4.67
N GLY A 48 -3.00 -45.11 4.76
CA GLY A 48 -3.09 -44.14 5.87
C GLY A 48 -4.20 -43.10 5.73
N GLU A 49 -5.29 -43.32 6.46
CA GLU A 49 -6.51 -42.54 6.54
C GLU A 49 -6.31 -41.08 7.01
N GLY A 50 -7.21 -40.18 6.56
CA GLY A 50 -7.75 -39.14 7.44
C GLY A 50 -7.04 -37.77 7.53
N GLY A 51 -6.18 -37.37 6.60
CA GLY A 51 -5.58 -36.03 6.61
C GLY A 51 -6.25 -35.07 5.62
N VAL A 52 -7.03 -34.09 6.10
CA VAL A 52 -7.63 -33.01 5.30
C VAL A 52 -6.54 -32.16 4.62
N ARG A 53 -6.06 -32.58 3.45
CA ARG A 53 -5.23 -31.78 2.55
C ARG A 53 -6.13 -30.82 1.78
N ARG A 54 -6.58 -29.74 2.44
CA ARG A 54 -7.10 -28.56 1.71
C ARG A 54 -5.92 -27.90 1.00
N ALA A 55 -5.72 -28.28 -0.26
CA ALA A 55 -4.90 -27.50 -1.19
C ALA A 55 -5.35 -26.03 -1.12
N SER A 56 -4.41 -25.11 -0.90
CA SER A 56 -4.73 -23.69 -0.78
C SER A 56 -5.48 -23.21 -2.05
N LYS A 57 -6.44 -22.29 -1.84
CA LYS A 57 -7.29 -21.66 -2.88
C LYS A 57 -6.54 -21.15 -4.12
N TRP A 58 -5.20 -21.04 -4.05
CA TRP A 58 -4.27 -20.70 -5.13
C TRP A 58 -4.36 -21.55 -6.40
N SER A 59 -4.96 -22.74 -6.37
CA SER A 59 -4.92 -23.69 -7.49
C SER A 59 -6.05 -23.57 -8.52
N ARG A 60 -7.19 -22.91 -8.21
CA ARG A 60 -8.42 -23.13 -9.01
C ARG A 60 -9.04 -21.94 -9.76
N ARG A 61 -8.57 -20.69 -9.63
CA ARG A 61 -9.33 -19.55 -10.20
C ARG A 61 -8.44 -18.42 -10.69
N LEU A 62 -8.03 -18.40 -11.97
CA LEU A 62 -7.50 -17.20 -12.64
C LEU A 62 -7.69 -17.28 -14.17
N SER A 63 -8.70 -16.58 -14.68
CA SER A 63 -8.69 -16.01 -16.03
C SER A 63 -9.51 -14.73 -15.94
N TRP A 64 -8.99 -13.62 -16.48
CA TRP A 64 -9.60 -12.27 -16.57
C TRP A 64 -9.28 -11.27 -15.44
N SER A 65 -8.13 -10.60 -15.58
CA SER A 65 -7.87 -9.27 -15.03
C SER A 65 -7.77 -8.27 -16.21
N PRO A 66 -8.20 -6.99 -16.07
CA PRO A 66 -8.14 -6.01 -17.15
C PRO A 66 -6.69 -5.77 -17.64
N ARG A 67 -6.50 -5.77 -18.97
CA ARG A 67 -5.19 -5.67 -19.62
C ARG A 67 -4.64 -4.24 -19.55
N PRO A 68 -3.41 -4.01 -19.03
CA PRO A 68 -2.70 -2.76 -19.30
C PRO A 68 -2.16 -2.70 -20.75
N PRO A 69 -1.80 -1.52 -21.29
CA PRO A 69 -1.34 -1.33 -22.68
C PRO A 69 0.04 -1.95 -22.94
N ARG A 70 0.34 -2.26 -24.22
CA ARG A 70 1.51 -3.04 -24.68
C ARG A 70 2.86 -2.28 -24.67
N ASN A 71 2.89 -0.99 -24.32
CA ASN A 71 4.08 -0.14 -24.52
C ASN A 71 4.61 0.46 -23.20
N ALA A 72 5.15 -0.37 -22.30
CA ALA A 72 5.93 0.12 -21.17
C ALA A 72 7.36 0.48 -21.64
N THR A 73 7.52 1.66 -22.24
CA THR A 73 8.83 2.20 -22.64
C THR A 73 9.65 2.70 -21.46
N ARG A 74 10.99 2.74 -21.59
CA ARG A 74 12.02 3.20 -20.63
C ARG A 74 11.91 4.64 -20.06
N LYS A 75 10.77 5.33 -20.18
CA LYS A 75 10.52 6.62 -19.49
C LYS A 75 9.55 6.43 -18.31
N TRP A 76 10.10 6.42 -17.07
CA TRP A 76 9.50 5.73 -15.89
C TRP A 76 8.87 6.61 -14.80
N LEU A 77 8.73 7.92 -15.03
CA LEU A 77 7.94 8.88 -14.24
C LEU A 77 7.67 10.08 -15.19
N PRO A 78 6.71 10.98 -14.93
CA PRO A 78 6.83 12.33 -15.49
C PRO A 78 8.22 12.84 -15.08
N GLU A 79 8.99 13.42 -15.99
CA GLU A 79 10.28 14.02 -15.65
C GLU A 79 10.08 14.98 -14.47
N LEU A 80 10.42 14.54 -13.25
CA LEU A 80 10.40 15.39 -12.06
C LEU A 80 11.45 16.52 -12.18
N GLY A 81 12.27 16.48 -13.22
CA GLY A 81 13.29 17.48 -13.58
C GLY A 81 12.74 18.87 -13.89
N GLY A 82 11.43 19.04 -14.14
CA GLY A 82 10.85 20.37 -14.39
C GLY A 82 10.46 21.16 -13.14
N VAL A 83 10.39 20.51 -11.97
CA VAL A 83 9.79 21.12 -10.77
C VAL A 83 10.79 21.31 -9.62
N CYS A 84 11.96 20.68 -9.69
CA CYS A 84 13.00 20.74 -8.66
C CYS A 84 14.41 21.03 -9.23
N GLY A 85 14.51 21.61 -10.43
CA GLY A 85 15.79 22.14 -10.94
C GLY A 85 16.13 23.47 -10.25
N PRO A 86 17.43 23.79 -10.03
CA PRO A 86 17.83 25.14 -9.64
C PRO A 86 17.37 26.14 -10.72
N PRO A 87 17.11 27.42 -10.36
CA PRO A 87 16.80 28.45 -11.35
C PRO A 87 17.86 28.46 -12.45
N SER A 88 17.40 28.41 -13.70
CA SER A 88 18.21 28.25 -14.90
C SER A 88 18.93 29.55 -15.25
N ASP A 89 20.09 29.79 -14.65
CA ASP A 89 21.05 30.83 -15.05
C ASP A 89 22.38 30.24 -15.55
N VAL A 90 22.33 29.06 -16.18
CA VAL A 90 23.51 28.48 -16.85
C VAL A 90 23.15 28.18 -18.30
N GLU A 91 23.69 28.98 -19.22
CA GLU A 91 23.59 28.76 -20.66
C GLU A 91 24.19 27.39 -21.03
N PRO A 92 23.48 26.55 -21.80
CA PRO A 92 24.06 25.32 -22.30
C PRO A 92 25.00 25.62 -23.48
N LEU A 93 26.19 25.01 -23.45
CA LEU A 93 27.14 24.98 -24.56
C LEU A 93 26.51 24.30 -25.80
N PRO A 94 26.88 24.73 -27.02
CA PRO A 94 26.25 24.23 -28.24
C PRO A 94 26.74 22.82 -28.55
N PHE A 95 25.80 21.89 -28.71
CA PHE A 95 26.07 20.57 -29.27
C PHE A 95 25.84 20.61 -30.78
N GLU A 96 26.82 20.14 -31.53
CA GLU A 96 26.83 20.07 -32.99
C GLU A 96 25.67 19.22 -33.52
N THR A 97 25.08 19.72 -34.61
CA THR A 97 23.95 19.10 -35.31
C THR A 97 24.46 18.09 -36.34
N LEU A 98 23.86 16.89 -36.37
CA LEU A 98 23.89 15.99 -37.53
C LEU A 98 22.54 16.04 -38.26
N PRO A 99 22.51 15.80 -39.59
CA PRO A 99 21.45 16.30 -40.47
C PRO A 99 20.22 15.40 -40.49
N ASP A 100 19.06 16.05 -40.44
CA ASP A 100 17.75 15.45 -40.48
C ASP A 100 17.32 15.19 -41.95
N ALA A 101 17.12 13.92 -42.29
CA ALA A 101 16.53 13.51 -43.55
C ALA A 101 15.35 12.56 -43.25
N ARG A 102 14.13 13.10 -43.14
CA ARG A 102 12.93 12.48 -43.71
C ARG A 102 11.74 13.42 -43.80
N ARG A 103 11.17 13.40 -45.01
CA ARG A 103 10.07 14.20 -45.53
C ARG A 103 8.70 13.62 -45.17
N ARG A 104 7.73 14.54 -45.04
CA ARG A 104 6.29 14.48 -45.40
C ARG A 104 5.31 13.71 -44.50
N ALA A 105 4.38 14.44 -43.91
CA ALA A 105 3.01 14.57 -44.43
C ALA A 105 2.32 15.82 -43.85
N ARG A 106 2.00 16.79 -44.72
CA ARG A 106 1.10 17.92 -44.42
C ARG A 106 -0.33 17.37 -44.45
N VAL A 107 -1.07 17.57 -43.37
CA VAL A 107 -2.53 17.56 -43.37
C VAL A 107 -2.95 19.02 -43.26
N GLU A 108 -3.54 19.56 -44.32
CA GLU A 108 -4.17 20.87 -44.34
C GLU A 108 -5.47 20.81 -43.54
N GLU A 109 -5.53 21.53 -42.41
CA GLU A 109 -6.77 21.74 -41.67
C GLU A 109 -7.56 22.90 -42.27
N GLY A 110 -8.66 22.58 -42.96
CA GLY A 110 -9.65 23.56 -43.40
C GLY A 110 -10.47 24.16 -42.24
N PRO A 111 -11.11 25.33 -42.45
CA PRO A 111 -11.77 26.08 -41.38
C PRO A 111 -13.01 25.37 -40.83
N ARG A 112 -12.98 25.00 -39.54
CA ARG A 112 -14.12 24.44 -38.80
C ARG A 112 -15.23 25.48 -38.61
N LYS A 113 -16.35 25.31 -39.33
CA LYS A 113 -17.61 26.02 -39.09
C LYS A 113 -18.14 25.72 -37.68
N LYS A 114 -18.18 26.74 -36.81
CA LYS A 114 -18.85 26.68 -35.49
C LYS A 114 -20.37 26.59 -35.67
N LYS A 115 -20.95 25.41 -35.49
CA LYS A 115 -22.41 25.25 -35.31
C LYS A 115 -22.81 25.80 -33.94
N LYS A 116 -23.48 26.96 -33.90
CA LYS A 116 -24.24 27.45 -32.74
C LYS A 116 -25.35 26.42 -32.43
N LYS A 117 -25.19 25.65 -31.34
CA LYS A 117 -26.29 24.86 -30.77
C LYS A 117 -27.13 25.79 -29.89
N ASN A 118 -28.34 26.09 -30.34
CA ASN A 118 -29.40 26.67 -29.50
C ASN A 118 -29.67 25.70 -28.35
N ARG A 119 -29.35 26.11 -27.12
CA ARG A 119 -29.79 25.42 -25.90
C ARG A 119 -31.25 25.83 -25.61
N PRO A 120 -32.18 24.89 -25.41
CA PRO A 120 -33.53 25.25 -24.98
C PRO A 120 -33.47 25.88 -23.58
N LYS A 121 -33.92 27.13 -23.48
CA LYS A 121 -34.26 27.78 -22.21
C LYS A 121 -35.54 27.10 -21.70
N GLY A 122 -35.46 26.40 -20.57
CA GLY A 122 -36.68 25.84 -19.95
C GLY A 122 -36.52 24.60 -19.08
N MET A 123 -35.33 24.01 -18.94
CA MET A 123 -35.15 22.88 -18.03
C MET A 123 -34.96 23.39 -16.59
N ARG A 124 -36.08 23.63 -15.90
CA ARG A 124 -36.13 23.77 -14.43
C ARG A 124 -35.26 22.66 -13.84
N ARG A 125 -34.29 23.03 -13.01
CA ARG A 125 -33.56 22.10 -12.14
C ARG A 125 -34.59 21.33 -11.33
N ARG A 126 -34.97 20.12 -11.78
CA ARG A 126 -35.55 19.12 -10.89
C ARG A 126 -34.48 18.89 -9.83
N LEU A 127 -34.71 19.42 -8.64
CA LEU A 127 -34.09 18.90 -7.42
C LEU A 127 -34.31 17.39 -7.47
N LEU A 128 -33.21 16.68 -7.71
CA LEU A 128 -33.21 15.22 -7.85
C LEU A 128 -33.60 14.65 -6.49
N SER A 129 -34.83 14.13 -6.46
CA SER A 129 -35.38 13.06 -5.62
C SER A 129 -34.44 12.51 -4.55
N THR A 130 -34.94 12.53 -3.32
CA THR A 130 -34.61 11.63 -2.23
C THR A 130 -34.06 10.29 -2.72
N PHE A 131 -32.81 10.03 -2.37
CA PHE A 131 -32.09 8.82 -2.71
C PHE A 131 -32.56 7.72 -1.75
N THR A 132 -33.30 6.73 -2.26
CA THR A 132 -33.74 5.57 -1.48
C THR A 132 -32.67 4.49 -1.51
N LEU A 133 -32.21 4.07 -0.34
CA LEU A 133 -31.21 3.03 -0.15
C LEU A 133 -31.81 1.62 -0.30
N PRO A 134 -31.00 0.60 -0.67
CA PRO A 134 -31.40 -0.79 -0.54
C PRO A 134 -31.62 -1.16 0.93
N VAL A 135 -32.75 -1.82 1.21
CA VAL A 135 -33.16 -2.30 2.54
C VAL A 135 -32.10 -3.24 3.15
N GLY A 136 -31.62 -2.95 4.37
CA GLY A 136 -30.86 -3.90 5.22
C GLY A 136 -29.54 -3.45 5.86
N CYS A 137 -29.06 -2.23 5.67
CA CYS A 137 -27.97 -1.66 6.46
C CYS A 137 -28.48 -1.19 7.87
N ALA A 138 -27.80 -1.50 8.97
CA ALA A 138 -28.17 -0.93 10.28
C ALA A 138 -27.85 0.59 10.30
N PRO A 139 -28.38 1.42 11.21
CA PRO A 139 -27.91 2.79 11.41
C PRO A 139 -26.80 2.88 12.49
N LEU A 140 -25.68 3.54 12.19
CA LEU A 140 -24.66 3.98 13.17
C LEU A 140 -25.06 5.36 13.69
N VAL A 141 -26.17 5.41 14.42
CA VAL A 141 -26.47 6.58 15.25
C VAL A 141 -26.31 6.18 16.70
N ARG A 142 -25.31 6.76 17.35
CA ARG A 142 -25.27 6.81 18.81
C ARG A 142 -26.55 7.54 19.22
N ARG A 143 -27.55 6.84 19.76
CA ARG A 143 -28.70 7.47 20.39
C ARG A 143 -28.15 8.47 21.40
N ARG A 144 -28.20 9.77 21.09
CA ARG A 144 -28.25 10.77 22.15
C ARG A 144 -29.53 10.43 22.89
N THR A 145 -29.40 9.91 24.10
CA THR A 145 -30.51 9.69 25.01
C THR A 145 -31.06 11.06 25.39
N ARG A 146 -31.81 11.67 24.48
CA ARG A 146 -32.73 12.75 24.80
C ARG A 146 -33.93 12.04 25.42
N ARG A 147 -33.82 11.78 26.73
CA ARG A 147 -35.01 11.80 27.58
C ARG A 147 -35.64 13.18 27.35
N ASP A 148 -36.96 13.23 27.31
CA ASP A 148 -37.77 14.44 27.21
C ASP A 148 -38.06 14.89 25.76
N ALA A 149 -38.87 14.11 25.04
CA ALA A 149 -39.82 14.62 24.04
C ALA A 149 -40.85 13.52 23.73
N ASP A 150 -42.08 13.72 24.21
CA ASP A 150 -43.28 12.94 23.92
C ASP A 150 -43.79 13.27 22.50
N ASP A 151 -43.07 12.87 21.45
CA ASP A 151 -43.53 12.99 20.07
C ASP A 151 -43.78 11.61 19.45
N ASP A 152 -45.04 11.37 19.06
CA ASP A 152 -45.59 10.18 18.40
C ASP A 152 -45.07 9.93 16.96
N ASP A 153 -44.06 10.68 16.50
CA ASP A 153 -43.38 10.46 15.23
C ASP A 153 -42.21 9.47 15.41
N ALA A 154 -42.54 8.22 15.77
CA ALA A 154 -41.56 7.14 15.77
C ALA A 154 -41.00 6.96 14.33
N PRO A 155 -39.71 7.25 14.08
CA PRO A 155 -39.15 7.15 12.74
C PRO A 155 -39.26 5.70 12.26
N ILE A 156 -39.69 5.53 11.01
CA ILE A 156 -39.84 4.24 10.34
C ILE A 156 -38.55 3.45 10.50
N VAL A 157 -38.61 2.40 11.33
CA VAL A 157 -37.53 1.43 11.57
C VAL A 157 -37.33 0.65 10.27
N GLY A 158 -36.39 1.07 9.43
CA GLY A 158 -36.11 0.37 8.17
C GLY A 158 -35.28 1.13 7.15
N GLU A 159 -35.19 2.46 7.26
CA GLU A 159 -34.23 3.22 6.46
C GLU A 159 -32.86 3.19 7.13
N CYS A 160 -31.99 2.42 6.51
CA CYS A 160 -30.59 2.44 6.82
C CYS A 160 -30.03 3.83 6.51
N ASP A 161 -29.28 4.43 7.42
CA ASP A 161 -28.53 5.61 7.05
C ASP A 161 -27.37 5.20 6.12
N LEU A 162 -27.21 5.93 5.01
CA LEU A 162 -26.08 5.84 4.07
C LEU A 162 -24.74 5.80 4.82
N ALA A 163 -24.67 6.55 5.92
CA ALA A 163 -23.54 6.62 6.83
C ALA A 163 -23.03 5.25 7.29
N THR A 164 -23.93 4.28 7.45
CA THR A 164 -23.60 3.01 8.11
C THR A 164 -23.09 1.94 7.16
N CYS A 165 -23.38 2.11 5.87
CA CYS A 165 -22.96 1.16 4.84
C CYS A 165 -21.72 1.63 4.10
N LEU A 166 -21.14 2.77 4.45
CA LEU A 166 -19.81 3.17 4.01
C LEU A 166 -18.74 2.58 4.93
N PRO A 167 -17.54 2.26 4.41
CA PRO A 167 -16.45 1.81 5.25
C PRO A 167 -16.03 2.88 6.24
N ASN A 168 -15.93 2.52 7.51
CA ASN A 168 -15.50 3.40 8.61
C ASN A 168 -14.21 2.87 9.28
N LEU A 169 -13.68 1.73 8.83
CA LEU A 169 -12.37 1.20 9.17
C LEU A 169 -11.59 0.90 7.89
N PHE A 170 -10.34 1.35 7.82
CA PHE A 170 -9.49 1.21 6.65
C PHE A 170 -8.13 0.63 7.03
N VAL A 171 -7.77 -0.51 6.44
CA VAL A 171 -6.39 -1.03 6.47
C VAL A 171 -5.70 -0.59 5.17
N VAL A 172 -4.94 0.49 5.27
CA VAL A 172 -4.47 1.28 4.13
C VAL A 172 -3.08 0.91 3.62
N GLY A 173 -2.31 0.15 4.41
CA GLY A 173 -0.95 -0.20 4.05
C GLY A 173 -0.12 -0.72 5.21
N VAL A 174 1.13 -1.10 4.95
CA VAL A 174 1.76 -1.17 3.62
C VAL A 174 1.76 -2.61 3.08
N SER A 175 1.70 -2.76 1.76
CA SER A 175 1.84 -4.08 1.12
C SER A 175 3.09 -4.81 1.60
N LYS A 176 2.97 -6.11 1.89
CA LYS A 176 4.04 -7.00 2.40
C LYS A 176 4.50 -6.75 3.84
N ALA A 177 3.75 -5.96 4.61
CA ALA A 177 3.93 -5.80 6.04
C ALA A 177 3.00 -6.68 6.90
N GLY A 178 2.39 -7.74 6.33
CA GLY A 178 1.47 -8.62 7.07
C GLY A 178 0.03 -8.11 7.16
N THR A 179 -0.32 -7.12 6.34
CA THR A 179 -1.67 -6.53 6.35
C THR A 179 -2.79 -7.54 6.06
N THR A 180 -2.51 -8.65 5.39
CA THR A 180 -3.46 -9.76 5.20
C THR A 180 -3.77 -10.46 6.52
N THR A 181 -2.74 -10.78 7.31
CA THR A 181 -2.91 -11.36 8.65
C THR A 181 -3.69 -10.40 9.55
N LEU A 182 -3.37 -9.11 9.51
CA LEU A 182 -4.13 -8.10 10.25
C LEU A 182 -5.59 -8.02 9.81
N PHE A 183 -5.84 -8.05 8.50
CA PHE A 183 -7.20 -8.07 7.95
C PHE A 183 -7.98 -9.31 8.43
N GLU A 184 -7.38 -10.50 8.35
CA GLU A 184 -8.01 -11.75 8.80
C GLU A 184 -8.29 -11.73 10.31
N ALA A 185 -7.35 -11.23 11.13
CA ALA A 185 -7.53 -11.06 12.56
C ALA A 185 -8.66 -10.07 12.89
N LEU A 186 -8.74 -8.94 12.20
CA LEU A 186 -9.82 -7.97 12.38
C LEU A 186 -11.19 -8.55 12.00
N VAL A 187 -11.29 -9.24 10.87
CA VAL A 187 -12.56 -9.84 10.38
C VAL A 187 -13.02 -11.02 11.23
N ALA A 188 -12.12 -11.65 11.98
CA ALA A 188 -12.51 -12.65 12.98
C ALA A 188 -13.30 -12.03 14.14
N HIS A 189 -13.21 -10.72 14.37
CA HIS A 189 -14.01 -10.04 15.38
C HIS A 189 -15.47 -9.87 14.92
N PRO A 190 -16.48 -10.24 15.74
CA PRO A 190 -17.89 -10.23 15.33
C PRO A 190 -18.44 -8.84 14.97
N ARG A 191 -17.77 -7.78 15.43
CA ARG A 191 -18.11 -6.38 15.15
C ARG A 191 -17.38 -5.79 13.94
N VAL A 192 -16.66 -6.59 13.16
CA VAL A 192 -15.95 -6.13 11.97
C VAL A 192 -16.43 -6.91 10.76
N VAL A 193 -16.95 -6.19 9.76
CA VAL A 193 -17.47 -6.76 8.53
C VAL A 193 -16.62 -6.27 7.36
N ALA A 194 -15.90 -7.18 6.69
CA ALA A 194 -15.10 -6.83 5.53
C ALA A 194 -15.94 -6.66 4.27
N MET A 195 -15.66 -5.58 3.53
CA MET A 195 -16.19 -5.32 2.20
C MET A 195 -15.91 -6.47 1.22
N PHE A 196 -16.76 -6.64 0.21
CA PHE A 196 -16.48 -7.59 -0.87
C PHE A 196 -15.22 -7.19 -1.65
N SER A 197 -14.29 -8.12 -1.73
CA SER A 197 -13.04 -7.99 -2.46
C SER A 197 -13.24 -8.00 -3.98
N GLU A 198 -12.32 -7.37 -4.71
CA GLU A 198 -12.24 -7.57 -6.16
C GLU A 198 -11.92 -9.06 -6.44
N PRO A 199 -12.42 -9.63 -7.55
CA PRO A 199 -11.94 -10.91 -7.99
C PRO A 199 -10.40 -10.90 -8.09
N PHE A 200 -9.76 -11.95 -7.55
CA PHE A 200 -8.32 -12.20 -7.65
C PHE A 200 -7.39 -11.30 -6.81
N THR A 201 -7.93 -10.45 -5.94
CA THR A 201 -7.12 -9.50 -5.14
C THR A 201 -6.94 -9.91 -3.68
N HIS A 202 -7.17 -11.19 -3.34
CA HIS A 202 -6.91 -11.73 -1.99
C HIS A 202 -7.53 -10.93 -0.83
N GLY A 203 -8.73 -10.37 -1.03
CA GLY A 203 -9.39 -9.54 -0.02
C GLY A 203 -9.40 -8.04 -0.36
N GLU A 204 -8.53 -7.56 -1.26
CA GLU A 204 -8.43 -6.12 -1.52
C GLU A 204 -9.61 -5.59 -2.35
N THR A 205 -10.07 -4.36 -2.09
CA THR A 205 -11.25 -3.80 -2.81
C THR A 205 -10.91 -2.79 -3.90
N HIS A 206 -9.80 -2.06 -3.75
CA HIS A 206 -9.35 -0.97 -4.65
C HIS A 206 -10.41 0.08 -4.99
N VAL A 207 -11.45 0.26 -4.17
CA VAL A 207 -12.54 1.21 -4.42
C VAL A 207 -12.03 2.62 -4.71
N PHE A 208 -11.01 3.05 -3.98
CA PHE A 208 -10.52 4.42 -3.99
C PHE A 208 -9.22 4.62 -4.77
N THR A 209 -8.65 3.57 -5.37
CA THR A 209 -7.37 3.65 -6.12
C THR A 209 -7.49 4.58 -7.33
N ASP A 210 -8.57 4.45 -8.10
CA ASP A 210 -8.81 5.24 -9.30
C ASP A 210 -9.28 6.67 -8.97
N PRO A 211 -8.85 7.69 -9.71
CA PRO A 211 -9.38 9.05 -9.59
C PRO A 211 -10.81 9.12 -10.12
N ARG A 212 -11.78 8.91 -9.24
CA ARG A 212 -13.22 9.05 -9.50
C ARG A 212 -13.77 10.24 -8.72
N SER A 213 -15.00 10.65 -9.05
CA SER A 213 -15.71 11.62 -8.23
C SER A 213 -16.03 11.04 -6.86
N ASP A 214 -16.22 11.90 -5.85
CA ASP A 214 -16.55 11.47 -4.48
C ASP A 214 -17.85 10.66 -4.45
N ARG A 215 -18.87 11.11 -5.19
CA ARG A 215 -20.15 10.40 -5.34
C ARG A 215 -19.97 9.02 -5.97
N GLU A 216 -19.18 8.90 -7.03
CA GLU A 216 -18.93 7.61 -7.67
C GLU A 216 -18.17 6.65 -6.77
N SER A 217 -17.20 7.18 -6.00
CA SER A 217 -16.44 6.41 -5.01
C SER A 217 -17.36 5.89 -3.89
N ALA A 218 -18.23 6.75 -3.36
CA ALA A 218 -19.25 6.36 -2.38
C ALA A 218 -20.18 5.27 -2.94
N MET A 219 -20.68 5.42 -4.18
CA MET A 219 -21.54 4.41 -4.80
C MET A 219 -20.83 3.07 -5.03
N ARG A 220 -19.55 3.08 -5.39
CA ARG A 220 -18.76 1.84 -5.51
C ARG A 220 -18.52 1.19 -4.16
N ALA A 221 -18.25 1.98 -3.13
CA ALA A 221 -18.12 1.49 -1.76
C ALA A 221 -19.42 0.82 -1.32
N LEU A 222 -20.55 1.52 -1.44
CA LEU A 222 -21.88 0.99 -1.11
C LEU A 222 -22.20 -0.30 -1.86
N LYS A 223 -21.93 -0.37 -3.17
CA LYS A 223 -22.16 -1.61 -3.95
C LYS A 223 -21.36 -2.80 -3.42
N ARG A 224 -20.19 -2.57 -2.83
CA ARG A 224 -19.36 -3.62 -2.21
C ARG A 224 -19.72 -3.90 -0.76
N THR A 225 -20.57 -3.10 -0.14
CA THR A 225 -21.10 -3.39 1.20
C THR A 225 -22.51 -3.97 1.15
N THR A 226 -23.27 -3.69 0.08
CA THR A 226 -24.68 -4.06 -0.06
C THR A 226 -24.95 -5.57 0.06
N PRO A 227 -24.17 -6.49 -0.54
CA PRO A 227 -24.49 -7.92 -0.40
C PRO A 227 -24.22 -8.44 1.03
N MET A 228 -23.57 -7.65 1.89
CA MET A 228 -23.26 -8.03 3.27
C MET A 228 -24.49 -7.92 4.14
N SER A 229 -25.39 -6.95 3.87
CA SER A 229 -26.63 -6.82 4.65
C SER A 229 -27.46 -8.10 4.60
N ARG A 230 -27.64 -8.71 3.43
CA ARG A 230 -28.54 -9.86 3.30
C ARG A 230 -27.99 -11.16 3.89
N ASP A 231 -26.70 -11.42 3.70
CA ASP A 231 -26.07 -12.67 4.11
C ASP A 231 -25.58 -12.65 5.56
N PHE A 232 -25.09 -11.50 6.04
CA PHE A 232 -24.69 -11.32 7.44
C PHE A 232 -25.91 -11.32 8.36
N LEU A 233 -26.98 -10.59 7.99
CA LEU A 233 -28.26 -10.65 8.73
C LEU A 233 -28.87 -12.06 8.70
N ARG A 234 -28.61 -12.88 7.65
CA ARG A 234 -29.04 -14.28 7.59
C ARG A 234 -28.14 -15.25 8.36
N ARG A 235 -26.82 -15.03 8.39
CA ARG A 235 -25.83 -15.91 9.04
C ARG A 235 -25.67 -15.66 10.53
N ALA A 236 -26.19 -14.55 11.06
CA ALA A 236 -26.38 -14.31 12.50
C ALA A 236 -27.41 -15.26 13.19
N ALA A 237 -27.68 -16.41 12.56
CA ALA A 237 -28.33 -17.62 13.04
C ALA A 237 -29.87 -17.59 13.28
N PRO A 238 -30.57 -18.67 12.89
CA PRO A 238 -31.89 -18.99 13.43
C PRO A 238 -31.75 -19.45 14.88
N GLY A 239 -32.29 -18.68 15.83
CA GLY A 239 -32.46 -19.11 17.23
C GLY A 239 -32.01 -18.12 18.31
N THR A 240 -31.15 -17.15 18.00
CA THR A 240 -30.81 -16.06 18.92
C THR A 240 -30.91 -14.73 18.19
N PRO A 241 -31.74 -13.78 18.67
CA PRO A 241 -31.80 -12.45 18.09
C PRO A 241 -30.52 -11.72 18.46
N TRP A 242 -29.47 -11.90 17.67
CA TRP A 242 -28.29 -11.03 17.72
C TRP A 242 -28.72 -9.63 17.29
N ARG A 243 -29.15 -8.83 18.25
CA ARG A 243 -29.37 -7.40 18.05
C ARG A 243 -28.00 -6.74 18.02
N LEU A 244 -27.58 -6.30 16.84
CA LEU A 244 -26.38 -5.47 16.65
C LEU A 244 -26.34 -4.27 17.61
N ASP A 245 -27.50 -3.86 18.10
CA ASP A 245 -27.74 -2.73 18.98
C ASP A 245 -27.55 -3.05 20.48
N GLU A 246 -27.51 -4.34 20.85
CA GLU A 246 -27.39 -4.81 22.25
C GLU A 246 -26.02 -5.42 22.57
N ALA A 247 -25.14 -5.55 21.57
CA ALA A 247 -23.79 -6.08 21.79
C ALA A 247 -22.93 -5.05 22.56
N ASN A 248 -22.51 -5.41 23.78
CA ASN A 248 -21.59 -4.63 24.61
C ASN A 248 -20.15 -4.56 24.05
N ASP A 249 -19.88 -5.23 22.91
CA ASP A 249 -18.56 -5.43 22.32
C ASP A 249 -18.06 -4.24 21.46
N GLY A 250 -18.74 -3.10 21.52
CA GLY A 250 -18.33 -1.86 20.86
C GLY A 250 -18.99 -1.56 19.50
N PRO A 251 -18.48 -0.55 18.77
CA PRO A 251 -19.07 -0.09 17.51
C PRO A 251 -18.94 -1.13 16.39
N LEU A 252 -19.85 -1.10 15.43
CA LEU A 252 -19.74 -1.89 14.20
C LEU A 252 -18.78 -1.21 13.22
N TYR A 253 -17.85 -1.98 12.67
CA TYR A 253 -16.94 -1.53 11.62
C TYR A 253 -17.21 -2.22 10.29
N VAL A 254 -17.30 -1.42 9.24
CA VAL A 254 -17.21 -1.87 7.85
C VAL A 254 -15.78 -1.65 7.40
N LEU A 255 -15.05 -2.76 7.23
CA LEU A 255 -13.61 -2.77 6.94
C LEU A 255 -13.35 -2.75 5.44
N GLU A 256 -12.69 -1.68 4.99
CA GLU A 256 -12.03 -1.61 3.69
C GLU A 256 -10.55 -1.99 3.82
N TYR A 257 -10.08 -2.82 2.90
CA TYR A 257 -8.71 -3.31 2.88
C TYR A 257 -8.11 -3.07 1.50
N THR A 258 -7.10 -2.21 1.42
CA THR A 258 -6.24 -2.03 0.23
C THR A 258 -4.87 -1.50 0.65
N PRO A 259 -3.85 -2.36 0.80
CA PRO A 259 -2.52 -1.98 1.29
C PRO A 259 -1.73 -0.99 0.41
N HIS A 260 -2.24 -0.72 -0.79
CA HIS A 260 -1.66 0.22 -1.75
C HIS A 260 -2.16 1.65 -1.58
N TYR A 261 -3.10 1.92 -0.67
CA TYR A 261 -3.58 3.28 -0.45
C TYR A 261 -2.53 4.19 0.18
N ILE A 262 -1.69 3.66 1.08
CA ILE A 262 -0.67 4.45 1.79
C ILE A 262 0.26 5.22 0.83
N VAL A 263 0.55 4.68 -0.36
CA VAL A 263 1.45 5.31 -1.35
C VAL A 263 0.75 6.34 -2.25
N LEU A 264 -0.57 6.48 -2.12
CA LEU A 264 -1.41 7.36 -2.93
C LEU A 264 -2.15 8.34 -2.00
N PRO A 265 -1.53 9.46 -1.61
CA PRO A 265 -2.14 10.37 -0.62
C PRO A 265 -3.47 10.98 -1.08
N ALA A 266 -3.70 11.07 -2.40
CA ALA A 266 -4.99 11.49 -2.95
C ALA A 266 -6.14 10.55 -2.56
N VAL A 267 -5.86 9.30 -2.18
CA VAL A 267 -6.88 8.34 -1.74
C VAL A 267 -7.57 8.80 -0.47
N ARG A 268 -6.84 9.34 0.52
CA ARG A 268 -7.45 9.87 1.75
C ARG A 268 -8.52 10.91 1.42
N ARG A 269 -8.23 11.84 0.51
CA ARG A 269 -9.20 12.85 0.07
C ARG A 269 -10.46 12.22 -0.52
N ARG A 270 -10.31 11.17 -1.33
CA ARG A 270 -11.46 10.46 -1.93
C ARG A 270 -12.26 9.69 -0.89
N VAL A 271 -11.60 9.07 0.09
CA VAL A 271 -12.26 8.43 1.23
C VAL A 271 -13.08 9.47 2.00
N CYS A 272 -12.46 10.58 2.41
CA CYS A 272 -13.17 11.64 3.14
C CYS A 272 -14.32 12.24 2.32
N GLY A 273 -14.10 12.48 1.02
CA GLY A 273 -15.17 12.98 0.13
C GLY A 273 -16.33 11.99 0.03
N ALA A 274 -16.06 10.70 -0.12
CA ALA A 274 -17.09 9.67 -0.16
C ALA A 274 -17.86 9.55 1.16
N LEU A 275 -17.17 9.64 2.30
CA LEU A 275 -17.78 9.67 3.63
C LEU A 275 -18.69 10.89 3.83
N ALA A 276 -18.22 12.07 3.41
CA ALA A 276 -19.00 13.30 3.49
C ALA A 276 -20.30 13.23 2.65
N ILE A 277 -20.29 12.53 1.51
CA ILE A 277 -21.52 12.28 0.72
C ILE A 277 -22.54 11.45 1.52
N GLY A 278 -22.07 10.54 2.39
CA GLY A 278 -22.90 9.78 3.30
C GLY A 278 -23.16 10.47 4.64
N GLY A 279 -22.80 11.75 4.80
CA GLY A 279 -23.00 12.50 6.05
C GLY A 279 -22.04 12.14 7.18
N VAL A 280 -20.95 11.43 6.90
CA VAL A 280 -19.97 10.98 7.91
C VAL A 280 -18.75 11.90 7.93
N ASP A 281 -18.35 12.33 9.13
CA ASP A 281 -17.08 13.06 9.30
C ASP A 281 -15.89 12.11 9.08
N CYS A 282 -14.93 12.53 8.27
CA CYS A 282 -13.72 11.75 8.04
C CYS A 282 -12.86 11.57 9.32
N GLY A 283 -13.01 12.46 10.30
CA GLY A 283 -12.36 12.34 11.61
C GLY A 283 -12.84 11.14 12.44
N ASP A 284 -14.06 10.65 12.16
CA ASP A 284 -14.64 9.48 12.84
C ASP A 284 -14.16 8.16 12.23
N ALA A 285 -13.67 8.17 10.99
CA ALA A 285 -13.09 7.00 10.34
C ALA A 285 -11.79 6.56 11.03
N LYS A 286 -11.58 5.25 11.06
CA LYS A 286 -10.37 4.62 11.63
C LYS A 286 -9.44 4.15 10.52
N PHE A 287 -8.16 4.49 10.62
CA PHE A 287 -7.11 4.13 9.68
C PHE A 287 -6.04 3.31 10.38
N ALA A 288 -5.89 2.04 10.00
CA ALA A 288 -4.84 1.16 10.50
C ALA A 288 -3.71 1.06 9.48
N PHE A 289 -2.48 1.33 9.94
CA PHE A 289 -1.25 1.25 9.18
C PHE A 289 -0.37 0.15 9.75
N MET A 290 -0.15 -0.92 9.01
CA MET A 290 0.78 -1.97 9.37
C MET A 290 2.13 -1.73 8.70
N LEU A 291 3.18 -1.59 9.49
CA LEU A 291 4.55 -1.41 9.05
C LEU A 291 5.36 -2.68 9.29
N ARG A 292 6.51 -2.78 8.63
CA ARG A 292 7.48 -3.87 8.77
C ARG A 292 8.88 -3.27 8.62
N ASP A 293 9.91 -3.95 9.14
CA ASP A 293 11.30 -3.63 8.82
C ASP A 293 11.48 -3.27 7.33
N PRO A 294 11.88 -2.03 7.00
CA PRO A 294 11.91 -1.49 5.63
C PRO A 294 12.68 -2.37 4.64
N ALA A 295 13.82 -2.94 5.07
CA ALA A 295 14.68 -3.78 4.24
C ALA A 295 14.01 -5.14 3.95
N ARG A 296 13.51 -5.81 4.99
CA ARG A 296 12.77 -7.08 4.87
C ARG A 296 11.48 -6.92 4.06
N ARG A 297 10.80 -5.77 4.19
CA ARG A 297 9.60 -5.45 3.38
C ARG A 297 9.95 -5.29 1.90
N ALA A 298 11.06 -4.61 1.59
CA ALA A 298 11.54 -4.44 0.22
C ALA A 298 11.87 -5.79 -0.42
N LEU A 299 12.62 -6.66 0.28
CA LEU A 299 12.92 -8.03 -0.18
C LEU A 299 11.64 -8.85 -0.40
N SER A 300 10.73 -8.86 0.59
CA SER A 300 9.47 -9.59 0.51
C SER A 300 8.60 -9.16 -0.68
N GLN A 301 8.60 -7.87 -1.02
CA GLN A 301 7.92 -7.39 -2.22
C GLN A 301 8.64 -7.82 -3.50
N TRP A 302 9.98 -7.70 -3.56
CA TRP A 302 10.76 -8.15 -4.72
C TRP A 302 10.53 -9.65 -4.99
N ILE A 303 10.69 -10.52 -3.99
CA ILE A 303 10.43 -11.98 -4.09
C ILE A 303 9.03 -12.22 -4.66
N MET A 304 8.01 -11.58 -4.08
CA MET A 304 6.64 -11.72 -4.59
C MET A 304 6.55 -11.31 -6.06
N LYS A 305 7.23 -10.25 -6.50
CA LYS A 305 7.20 -9.83 -7.90
C LYS A 305 7.95 -10.79 -8.80
N THR A 306 9.13 -11.25 -8.41
CA THR A 306 9.94 -12.18 -9.22
C THR A 306 9.26 -13.54 -9.38
N HIS A 307 8.52 -13.99 -8.37
CA HIS A 307 7.87 -15.31 -8.36
C HIS A 307 6.35 -15.27 -8.56
N MET A 308 5.80 -14.16 -9.04
CA MET A 308 4.39 -14.08 -9.39
C MET A 308 4.10 -14.99 -10.60
N ARG A 309 2.94 -15.66 -10.56
CA ARG A 309 2.48 -16.55 -11.64
C ARG A 309 2.08 -15.82 -12.92
N VAL A 310 2.12 -14.50 -12.94
CA VAL A 310 1.71 -13.67 -14.07
C VAL A 310 2.98 -13.00 -14.61
N PRO A 311 3.67 -13.61 -15.60
CA PRO A 311 5.01 -13.20 -16.04
C PRO A 311 5.12 -11.73 -16.41
N ARG A 312 4.02 -11.14 -16.91
CA ARG A 312 3.93 -9.73 -17.26
C ARG A 312 4.30 -8.77 -16.12
N TYR A 313 4.15 -9.20 -14.87
CA TYR A 313 4.43 -8.39 -13.70
C TYR A 313 5.72 -8.79 -12.99
N ASN A 314 6.45 -9.77 -13.54
CA ASN A 314 7.69 -10.23 -12.97
C ASN A 314 8.75 -9.16 -13.17
N ASP A 315 9.54 -8.94 -12.13
CA ASP A 315 10.71 -8.09 -12.22
C ASP A 315 11.90 -8.95 -12.66
N PRO A 316 12.47 -8.72 -13.85
CA PRO A 316 13.58 -9.52 -14.34
C PRO A 316 14.91 -9.17 -13.65
N ARG A 317 14.96 -8.06 -12.90
CA ARG A 317 16.18 -7.60 -12.23
C ARG A 317 16.51 -8.48 -11.04
N SER A 318 17.80 -8.62 -10.78
CA SER A 318 18.29 -9.11 -9.49
C SER A 318 17.82 -8.18 -8.36
N PHE A 319 17.87 -8.67 -7.13
CA PHE A 319 17.50 -7.87 -5.96
C PHE A 319 18.38 -6.61 -5.83
N ASP A 320 19.69 -6.72 -6.06
CA ASP A 320 20.63 -5.60 -5.95
C ASP A 320 20.37 -4.50 -6.99
N GLU A 321 20.14 -4.88 -8.25
CA GLU A 321 19.75 -3.92 -9.31
C GLU A 321 18.43 -3.23 -9.00
N ALA A 322 17.45 -3.99 -8.49
CA ALA A 322 16.14 -3.47 -8.11
C ALA A 322 16.24 -2.51 -6.91
N VAL A 323 17.11 -2.81 -5.94
CA VAL A 323 17.40 -1.96 -4.78
C VAL A 323 18.11 -0.68 -5.19
N ALA A 324 19.19 -0.76 -5.97
CA ALA A 324 19.95 0.41 -6.40
C ALA A 324 19.05 1.41 -7.16
N PHE A 325 18.27 0.91 -8.12
CA PHE A 325 17.27 1.71 -8.82
C PHE A 325 16.20 2.28 -7.87
N GLY A 326 15.75 1.48 -6.90
CA GLY A 326 14.76 1.89 -5.91
C GLY A 326 15.26 2.99 -4.99
N MET A 327 16.53 2.94 -4.56
CA MET A 327 17.18 3.94 -3.71
C MET A 327 17.26 5.29 -4.41
N GLU A 328 17.71 5.32 -5.67
CA GLU A 328 17.74 6.55 -6.47
C GLU A 328 16.35 7.22 -6.54
N ARG A 329 15.31 6.42 -6.76
CA ARG A 329 13.93 6.92 -6.84
C ARG A 329 13.40 7.39 -5.48
N ALA A 330 13.68 6.66 -4.42
CA ALA A 330 13.30 7.03 -3.07
C ALA A 330 14.02 8.31 -2.60
N THR A 331 15.30 8.49 -2.95
CA THR A 331 16.05 9.73 -2.68
C THR A 331 15.46 10.91 -3.44
N ASN A 332 15.16 10.75 -4.73
CA ASN A 332 14.50 11.82 -5.52
C ASN A 332 13.13 12.19 -4.96
N TYR A 333 12.37 11.19 -4.52
CA TYR A 333 11.08 11.39 -3.87
C TYR A 333 11.23 12.16 -2.54
N ALA A 334 12.12 11.70 -1.66
CA ALA A 334 12.43 12.35 -0.39
C ALA A 334 12.90 13.79 -0.57
N ARG A 335 13.80 14.04 -1.54
CA ARG A 335 14.29 15.38 -1.87
C ARG A 335 13.16 16.32 -2.29
N CYS A 336 12.19 15.86 -3.09
CA CYS A 336 11.04 16.68 -3.47
C CYS A 336 10.29 17.16 -2.22
N TRP A 337 10.05 16.25 -1.26
CA TRP A 337 9.38 16.59 0.00
C TRP A 337 10.23 17.52 0.88
N ASP A 338 11.52 17.23 1.06
CA ASP A 338 12.40 18.00 1.94
C ASP A 338 12.66 19.41 1.40
N VAL A 339 12.94 19.57 0.10
CA VAL A 339 13.11 20.89 -0.54
C VAL A 339 11.84 21.71 -0.38
N ALA A 340 10.70 21.12 -0.72
CA ALA A 340 9.44 21.84 -0.69
C ALA A 340 8.95 22.12 0.74
N ALA A 341 9.44 21.38 1.74
CA ALA A 341 9.20 21.69 3.15
C ALA A 341 10.15 22.76 3.70
N ASN A 342 11.42 22.77 3.28
CA ASN A 342 12.39 23.82 3.63
C ASN A 342 12.02 25.18 3.02
N GLU A 343 11.44 25.20 1.81
CA GLU A 343 10.83 26.39 1.18
C GLU A 343 9.73 27.02 2.06
N THR A 344 9.17 26.28 3.01
CA THR A 344 8.06 26.73 3.87
C THR A 344 8.42 27.11 5.30
N SER A 345 9.73 27.20 5.61
CA SER A 345 10.31 27.56 6.92
C SER A 345 10.15 26.49 8.02
N ASN A 346 11.29 26.08 8.58
CA ASN A 346 11.53 25.21 9.74
C ASN A 346 10.69 23.92 9.85
N LEU A 347 11.24 22.82 9.31
CA LEU A 347 10.71 21.46 9.43
C LEU A 347 10.54 20.99 10.88
N ASP A 348 11.38 21.47 11.81
CA ASP A 348 11.29 21.13 13.24
C ASP A 348 10.03 21.72 13.90
N ASP A 349 9.41 22.72 13.29
CA ASP A 349 8.13 23.32 13.69
C ASP A 349 6.91 22.74 12.93
N LEU A 350 7.06 21.59 12.26
CA LEU A 350 5.93 20.78 11.78
C LEU A 350 5.16 20.15 12.95
N ARG A 351 4.67 20.97 13.89
CA ARG A 351 3.45 20.63 14.61
C ARG A 351 2.38 20.38 13.54
N LEU A 352 1.95 19.12 13.45
CA LEU A 352 1.01 18.60 12.44
C LEU A 352 -0.18 19.55 12.17
N GLU A 353 -0.63 20.28 13.19
CA GLU A 353 -1.74 21.23 13.13
C GLU A 353 -1.49 22.46 12.25
N LYS A 354 -0.28 23.06 12.26
CA LYS A 354 -0.06 24.37 11.62
C LYS A 354 0.12 24.28 10.10
N ASN A 355 0.51 23.11 9.59
CA ASN A 355 0.97 22.94 8.20
C ASN A 355 0.13 21.98 7.35
N ARG A 356 -1.14 21.74 7.71
CA ARG A 356 -2.06 20.88 6.92
C ARG A 356 -2.16 21.26 5.46
N ARG A 357 -2.30 22.57 5.18
CA ARG A 357 -2.37 23.11 3.81
C ARG A 357 -1.06 22.86 3.06
N THR A 358 0.07 23.06 3.72
CA THR A 358 1.39 22.79 3.17
C THR A 358 1.53 21.32 2.79
N VAL A 359 1.29 20.40 3.71
CA VAL A 359 1.40 18.95 3.44
C VAL A 359 0.47 18.52 2.30
N ALA A 360 -0.76 19.04 2.25
CA ALA A 360 -1.69 18.75 1.15
C ALA A 360 -1.17 19.25 -0.21
N THR A 361 -0.56 20.44 -0.26
CA THR A 361 0.08 20.99 -1.46
C THR A 361 1.31 20.16 -1.86
N LEU A 362 2.16 19.79 -0.90
CA LEU A 362 3.33 18.96 -1.12
C LEU A 362 2.96 17.58 -1.67
N ALA A 363 1.92 16.96 -1.10
CA ALA A 363 1.39 15.69 -1.60
C ALA A 363 0.93 15.80 -3.07
N GLN A 364 0.37 16.94 -3.50
CA GLN A 364 -0.03 17.14 -4.88
C GLN A 364 1.16 17.32 -5.85
N ARG A 365 2.27 17.90 -5.36
CA ARG A 365 3.50 18.17 -6.12
C ARG A 365 4.38 16.92 -6.22
N CYS A 366 4.65 16.28 -5.09
CA CYS A 366 5.66 15.23 -4.97
C CYS A 366 5.10 13.80 -5.03
N ALA A 367 3.85 13.59 -4.60
CA ALA A 367 3.31 12.24 -4.48
C ALA A 367 2.81 11.63 -5.79
N PRO A 368 2.86 10.29 -5.91
CA PRO A 368 2.26 9.62 -7.05
C PRO A 368 0.75 9.87 -7.11
N LYS A 369 0.27 10.30 -8.28
CA LYS A 369 -1.15 10.64 -8.48
C LYS A 369 -2.02 9.43 -8.80
N ARG A 370 -1.42 8.36 -9.33
CA ARG A 370 -2.08 7.14 -9.80
C ARG A 370 -1.21 5.93 -9.48
N PHE A 371 -1.85 4.76 -9.38
CA PHE A 371 -1.15 3.50 -9.26
C PHE A 371 -0.59 3.06 -10.62
N GLU A 372 0.59 3.56 -10.96
CA GLU A 372 1.27 3.17 -12.20
C GLU A 372 1.92 1.78 -12.05
N PRO A 373 2.11 1.02 -13.14
CA PRO A 373 2.83 -0.26 -13.11
C PRO A 373 4.18 -0.17 -12.38
N ASN A 374 4.83 0.99 -12.45
CA ASN A 374 6.14 1.24 -11.85
C ASN A 374 6.06 1.31 -10.32
N LEU A 375 4.95 1.79 -9.74
CA LEU A 375 4.72 1.73 -8.29
C LEU A 375 4.54 0.30 -7.80
N PHE A 376 4.12 -0.61 -8.68
CA PHE A 376 4.05 -2.03 -8.34
C PHE A 376 5.42 -2.63 -8.03
N GLN A 377 6.49 -2.12 -8.67
CA GLN A 377 7.89 -2.55 -8.49
C GLN A 377 8.71 -1.58 -7.63
N ALA A 378 8.07 -0.60 -6.98
CA ALA A 378 8.75 0.41 -6.18
C ALA A 378 9.09 -0.11 -4.77
N TYR A 379 9.98 -1.11 -4.67
CA TYR A 379 10.32 -1.80 -3.41
C TYR A 379 10.87 -0.87 -2.34
N VAL A 380 11.89 -0.08 -2.69
CA VAL A 380 12.57 0.79 -1.74
C VAL A 380 11.70 2.01 -1.39
N LEU A 381 11.10 2.65 -2.40
CA LEU A 381 10.20 3.80 -2.19
C LEU A 381 9.05 3.46 -1.25
N LYS A 382 8.40 2.30 -1.43
CA LYS A 382 7.30 1.85 -0.56
C LYS A 382 7.75 1.53 0.86
N SER A 383 9.03 1.34 1.11
CA SER A 383 9.61 1.14 2.43
C SER A 383 10.01 2.46 3.12
N ALA A 384 10.04 3.60 2.41
CA ALA A 384 10.26 4.92 2.99
C ALA A 384 8.95 5.49 3.57
N TYR A 385 8.55 4.99 4.75
CA TYR A 385 7.19 5.19 5.28
C TYR A 385 6.88 6.63 5.69
N TYR A 386 7.84 7.40 6.18
CA TYR A 386 7.63 8.77 6.66
C TYR A 386 6.83 9.63 5.67
N TYR A 387 7.32 9.73 4.43
CA TYR A 387 6.69 10.53 3.37
C TYR A 387 5.37 9.96 2.85
N GLN A 388 5.07 8.69 3.15
CA GLN A 388 3.80 8.08 2.79
C GLN A 388 2.75 8.32 3.88
N LEU A 389 3.13 8.23 5.15
CA LEU A 389 2.25 8.43 6.30
C LEU A 389 1.95 9.90 6.56
N LEU A 390 2.91 10.80 6.35
CA LEU A 390 2.76 12.23 6.59
C LEU A 390 1.46 12.82 6.00
N PRO A 391 1.12 12.62 4.70
CA PRO A 391 -0.12 13.15 4.14
C PRO A 391 -1.40 12.48 4.67
N TRP A 392 -1.30 11.31 5.30
CA TRP A 392 -2.43 10.67 5.95
C TRP A 392 -2.70 11.21 7.34
N LEU A 393 -1.62 11.44 8.09
CA LEU A 393 -1.67 11.83 9.49
C LEU A 393 -1.82 13.35 9.66
N ALA A 394 -1.15 14.14 8.82
CA ALA A 394 -1.13 15.60 8.96
C ALA A 394 -2.51 16.27 9.03
N PRO A 395 -3.52 15.86 8.24
CA PRO A 395 -4.80 16.52 8.29
C PRO A 395 -5.72 16.05 9.42
N LEU A 396 -5.26 15.17 10.34
CA LEU A 396 -6.04 14.72 11.50
C LEU A 396 -5.84 15.69 12.68
N ASP A 397 -6.93 16.10 13.33
CA ASP A 397 -6.90 16.92 14.56
C ASP A 397 -6.32 16.16 15.75
N ALA A 398 -6.72 14.90 15.90
CA ALA A 398 -6.19 14.02 16.92
C ALA A 398 -5.82 12.68 16.26
N PRO A 399 -4.60 12.56 15.70
CA PRO A 399 -4.16 11.35 15.02
C PRO A 399 -4.39 10.07 15.85
N THR A 400 -4.19 10.13 17.17
CA THR A 400 -4.43 9.00 18.10
C THR A 400 -5.89 8.55 18.17
N LYS A 401 -6.86 9.38 17.76
CA LYS A 401 -8.28 8.99 17.71
C LYS A 401 -8.66 8.31 16.40
N SER A 402 -8.00 8.64 15.30
CA SER A 402 -8.42 8.21 13.95
C SER A 402 -7.40 7.31 13.26
N ALA A 403 -6.17 7.21 13.78
CA ALA A 403 -5.10 6.39 13.21
C ALA A 403 -4.46 5.49 14.25
N ALA A 404 -4.14 4.26 13.83
CA ALA A 404 -3.32 3.32 14.59
C ALA A 404 -2.17 2.83 13.70
N VAL A 405 -0.97 2.75 14.27
CA VAL A 405 0.21 2.17 13.62
C VAL A 405 0.54 0.86 14.33
N VAL A 406 0.66 -0.20 13.55
CA VAL A 406 1.02 -1.54 14.01
C VAL A 406 2.34 -1.92 13.37
N VAL A 407 3.33 -2.35 14.15
CA VAL A 407 4.60 -2.84 13.63
C VAL A 407 4.54 -4.37 13.58
N LEU A 408 4.78 -4.97 12.41
CA LEU A 408 4.64 -6.40 12.18
C LEU A 408 5.47 -7.22 13.17
N GLU A 409 6.71 -6.82 13.40
CA GLU A 409 7.63 -7.50 14.31
C GLU A 409 7.02 -7.61 15.71
N HIS A 410 6.50 -6.51 16.26
CA HIS A 410 5.81 -6.53 17.54
C HIS A 410 4.49 -7.29 17.49
N PHE A 411 3.73 -7.16 16.40
CA PHE A 411 2.44 -7.81 16.24
C PHE A 411 2.53 -9.34 16.25
N VAL A 412 3.62 -9.89 15.70
CA VAL A 412 3.87 -11.33 15.68
C VAL A 412 4.42 -11.83 17.02
N ASP A 413 5.28 -11.04 17.67
CA ASP A 413 5.99 -11.46 18.88
C ASP A 413 5.20 -11.17 20.17
N ASP A 414 4.28 -10.20 20.14
CA ASP A 414 3.52 -9.72 21.29
C ASP A 414 2.03 -9.55 20.93
N PRO A 415 1.15 -10.46 21.42
CA PRO A 415 -0.25 -10.40 21.08
C PRO A 415 -0.99 -9.23 21.76
N THR A 416 -0.36 -8.53 22.72
CA THR A 416 -0.92 -7.30 23.30
C THR A 416 -1.01 -6.17 22.28
N GLU A 417 -0.24 -6.22 21.19
CA GLU A 417 -0.36 -5.27 20.08
C GLU A 417 -1.74 -5.30 19.43
N PHE A 418 -2.32 -6.49 19.27
CA PHE A 418 -3.67 -6.61 18.74
C PHE A 418 -4.72 -6.12 19.75
N ILE A 419 -4.52 -6.39 21.05
CA ILE A 419 -5.39 -5.85 22.11
C ILE A 419 -5.39 -4.31 22.08
N ARG A 420 -4.22 -3.68 21.92
CA ARG A 420 -4.11 -2.23 21.78
C ARG A 420 -4.87 -1.72 20.56
N LEU A 421 -4.81 -2.43 19.44
CA LEU A 421 -5.58 -2.08 18.25
C LEU A 421 -7.09 -2.21 18.50
N LEU A 422 -7.55 -3.29 19.14
CA LEU A 422 -8.96 -3.45 19.51
C LEU A 422 -9.42 -2.33 20.45
N ALA A 423 -8.60 -1.97 21.45
CA ALA A 423 -8.88 -0.87 22.36
C ALA A 423 -8.99 0.48 21.63
N PHE A 424 -8.12 0.76 20.65
CA PHE A 424 -8.23 1.92 19.76
C PHE A 424 -9.55 1.95 18.98
N LEU A 425 -10.05 0.78 18.59
CA LEU A 425 -11.35 0.61 17.93
C LEU A 425 -12.53 0.60 18.94
N GLY A 426 -12.27 0.65 20.25
CA GLY A 426 -13.30 0.51 21.26
C GLY A 426 -13.99 -0.86 21.23
N LEU A 427 -13.28 -1.90 20.79
CA LEU A 427 -13.73 -3.29 20.73
C LEU A 427 -13.21 -4.09 21.91
N THR A 428 -14.00 -5.05 22.38
CA THR A 428 -13.61 -5.98 23.45
C THR A 428 -12.79 -7.15 22.90
N PRO A 429 -11.79 -7.68 23.62
CA PRO A 429 -10.99 -8.82 23.17
C PRO A 429 -11.69 -10.19 23.37
N SER A 430 -13.02 -10.29 23.20
CA SER A 430 -13.80 -11.50 23.53
C SER A 430 -13.46 -12.73 22.68
N VAL A 431 -12.79 -12.54 21.55
CA VAL A 431 -12.33 -13.59 20.62
C VAL A 431 -10.81 -13.73 20.58
N PHE A 432 -10.12 -13.33 21.64
CA PHE A 432 -8.65 -13.21 21.64
C PHE A 432 -7.92 -14.53 21.39
N ASP A 433 -8.38 -15.65 21.94
CA ASP A 433 -7.70 -16.95 21.77
C ASP A 433 -7.71 -17.44 20.31
N ASP A 434 -8.85 -17.30 19.63
CA ASP A 434 -8.97 -17.62 18.20
C ASP A 434 -8.07 -16.72 17.35
N ILE A 435 -7.98 -15.44 17.71
CA ILE A 435 -7.15 -14.48 16.99
C ILE A 435 -5.67 -14.73 17.27
N HIS A 436 -5.29 -15.08 18.49
CA HIS A 436 -3.92 -15.45 18.82
C HIS A 436 -3.48 -16.64 17.96
N ALA A 437 -4.34 -17.65 17.80
CA ALA A 437 -4.07 -18.79 16.91
C ALA A 437 -3.90 -18.36 15.44
N LEU A 438 -4.72 -17.42 14.94
CA LEU A 438 -4.59 -16.87 13.58
C LEU A 438 -3.30 -16.07 13.39
N VAL A 439 -2.94 -15.21 14.35
CA VAL A 439 -1.73 -14.39 14.27
C VAL A 439 -0.47 -15.24 14.41
N SER A 440 -0.50 -16.24 15.28
CA SER A 440 0.60 -17.18 15.52
C SER A 440 0.75 -18.20 14.39
N ALA A 441 -0.34 -18.48 13.64
CA ALA A 441 -0.24 -19.28 12.44
C ALA A 441 0.67 -18.54 11.45
N ARG A 442 1.89 -19.06 11.25
CA ARG A 442 2.79 -18.54 10.23
C ARG A 442 2.11 -18.63 8.87
N HIS A 443 1.47 -17.55 8.45
CA HIS A 443 0.83 -17.48 7.15
C HIS A 443 1.88 -17.20 6.08
N ASN A 444 1.86 -18.04 5.03
CA ASN A 444 2.83 -18.00 3.94
C ASN A 444 4.29 -18.18 4.40
N PRO A 445 4.65 -19.34 5.02
CA PRO A 445 6.06 -19.72 5.03
C PRO A 445 6.46 -19.78 3.57
N ALA A 446 7.29 -18.82 3.16
CA ALA A 446 7.55 -18.65 1.75
C ALA A 446 8.24 -19.94 1.25
N ARG A 447 7.73 -20.45 0.13
CA ARG A 447 8.07 -21.78 -0.43
C ARG A 447 9.40 -21.79 -1.17
N ASP A 448 10.19 -20.76 -0.96
CA ASP A 448 11.27 -20.27 -1.80
C ASP A 448 12.65 -20.70 -1.28
N GLY A 449 12.70 -21.74 -0.45
CA GLY A 449 13.94 -22.49 -0.18
C GLY A 449 15.08 -21.68 0.42
N GLY A 450 14.79 -20.57 1.12
CA GLY A 450 15.81 -19.72 1.74
C GLY A 450 16.10 -18.39 1.02
N LEU A 451 15.46 -18.10 -0.11
CA LEU A 451 15.56 -16.80 -0.81
C LEU A 451 15.03 -15.60 0.01
N ASN A 452 14.46 -15.82 1.20
CA ASN A 452 13.91 -14.78 2.09
C ASN A 452 14.93 -14.06 2.96
N THR A 453 16.20 -14.44 2.92
CA THR A 453 17.20 -13.86 3.80
C THR A 453 18.06 -12.85 3.05
N LEU A 454 18.04 -11.60 3.51
CA LEU A 454 19.02 -10.60 3.08
C LEU A 454 20.43 -11.07 3.45
N THR A 455 21.39 -10.95 2.54
CA THR A 455 22.80 -11.07 2.93
C THR A 455 23.15 -9.97 3.94
N PRO A 456 24.17 -10.17 4.80
CA PRO A 456 24.60 -9.14 5.75
C PRO A 456 24.93 -7.80 5.07
N ALA A 457 25.56 -7.83 3.90
CA ALA A 457 25.87 -6.64 3.10
C ALA A 457 24.60 -5.94 2.59
N GLN A 458 23.65 -6.67 1.99
CA GLN A 458 22.37 -6.10 1.54
C GLN A 458 21.57 -5.49 2.69
N LYS A 459 21.55 -6.15 3.85
CA LYS A 459 20.89 -5.62 5.04
C LYS A 459 21.55 -4.32 5.49
N LEU A 460 22.87 -4.30 5.64
CA LEU A 460 23.59 -3.10 6.05
C LEU A 460 23.35 -1.92 5.09
N THR A 461 23.45 -2.16 3.78
CA THR A 461 23.19 -1.13 2.76
C THR A 461 21.78 -0.55 2.85
N LEU A 462 20.76 -1.39 3.01
CA LEU A 462 19.38 -0.93 3.12
C LEU A 462 19.10 -0.26 4.47
N ASP A 463 19.63 -0.79 5.57
CA ASP A 463 19.47 -0.21 6.90
C ASP A 463 20.07 1.20 6.93
N ASP A 464 21.28 1.39 6.40
CA ASP A 464 21.92 2.71 6.32
C ASP A 464 21.16 3.67 5.40
N PHE A 465 20.61 3.17 4.29
CA PHE A 465 19.75 3.97 3.42
C PHE A 465 18.47 4.43 4.11
N PHE A 466 17.80 3.55 4.86
CA PHE A 466 16.53 3.87 5.51
C PHE A 466 16.69 4.64 6.82
N ARG A 467 17.86 4.58 7.46
CA ARG A 467 18.19 5.27 8.72
C ARG A 467 17.66 6.71 8.83
N PRO A 468 17.96 7.64 7.88
CA PRO A 468 17.44 9.00 7.95
C PRO A 468 15.90 9.07 7.87
N TYR A 469 15.25 8.16 7.15
CA TYR A 469 13.79 8.12 7.03
C TYR A 469 13.12 7.50 8.26
N ASN A 470 13.77 6.52 8.90
CA ASN A 470 13.30 5.88 10.13
C ASN A 470 13.33 6.86 11.31
N ARG A 471 14.37 7.70 11.43
CA ARG A 471 14.37 8.78 12.43
C ARG A 471 13.18 9.73 12.29
N LYS A 472 12.90 10.19 11.07
CA LYS A 472 11.72 11.04 10.78
C LYS A 472 10.42 10.30 11.07
N LEU A 473 10.36 9.01 10.74
CA LEU A 473 9.21 8.15 10.99
C LEU A 473 8.93 8.01 12.48
N ASP A 474 9.94 7.70 13.30
CA ASP A 474 9.78 7.50 14.74
C ASP A 474 9.21 8.74 15.41
N THR A 475 9.72 9.94 15.07
CA THR A 475 9.13 11.21 15.52
C THR A 475 7.66 11.34 15.12
N LEU A 476 7.31 10.94 13.88
CA LEU A 476 5.94 11.04 13.37
C LEU A 476 4.97 10.06 14.06
N VAL A 477 5.43 8.85 14.40
CA VAL A 477 4.53 7.77 14.88
C VAL A 477 4.64 7.46 16.36
N ALA A 478 5.62 7.98 17.09
CA ALA A 478 5.75 7.76 18.54
C ALA A 478 4.45 8.01 19.33
N PRO A 479 3.67 9.09 19.06
CA PRO A 479 2.40 9.31 19.74
C PRO A 479 1.34 8.22 19.45
N LEU A 480 1.42 7.56 18.29
CA LEU A 480 0.48 6.53 17.86
C LEU A 480 0.86 5.14 18.37
N LEU A 481 2.15 4.88 18.58
CA LEU A 481 2.66 3.59 19.03
C LEU A 481 2.54 3.40 20.55
N GLY A 482 2.34 4.48 21.31
CA GLY A 482 2.45 4.46 22.77
C GLY A 482 3.88 4.10 23.25
N ARG A 483 4.89 4.27 22.39
CA ARG A 483 6.30 3.98 22.66
C ARG A 483 7.20 4.92 21.86
N ALA A 484 8.48 4.98 22.21
CA ALA A 484 9.42 5.96 21.64
C ALA A 484 9.72 5.75 20.14
N ALA A 485 9.76 4.51 19.65
CA ALA A 485 10.23 4.19 18.31
C ALA A 485 9.60 2.92 17.73
N THR A 486 9.72 2.77 16.41
CA THR A 486 9.34 1.55 15.66
C THR A 486 10.27 0.37 15.93
N GLY A 487 11.49 0.61 16.41
CA GLY A 487 12.53 -0.41 16.58
C GLY A 487 13.37 -0.65 15.31
N TYR A 488 13.13 0.10 14.24
CA TYR A 488 13.96 0.05 13.04
C TYR A 488 15.30 0.78 13.26
N PRO A 489 16.34 0.50 12.44
CA PRO A 489 17.62 1.22 12.55
C PRO A 489 17.45 2.74 12.33
N THR A 490 17.92 3.54 13.30
CA THR A 490 17.86 5.03 13.33
C THR A 490 19.22 5.70 13.39
#